data_AF-A0A536M870-F1
#
_entry.id   AF-A0A536M870-F1
#
_cell.length_a   1.000
_cell.length_b   1.000
_cell.length_c   1.000
_cell.angle_alpha   90.00
_cell.angle_beta   90.00
_cell.angle_gamma   90.00
#
_symmetry.space_group_name_H-M   'P 1'
#
loop_
_entity.id
_entity.type
_entity.pdbx_description
1 polymer ?
#
loop_
_entity_poly.entity_id
_entity_poly.type
_entity_poly.pdbx_seq_one_letter_code
_entity_poly.pdbx_strand_id
1 'polypeptide(L)'
;MDNHPVRPFFIRNLRAGELLERFLVSAVAALLAVRFFLGLTGFPRLGGGGLHIAHMLWGGGLMVAALLVLLGYLGQRVRRTAAVVGGIGFGLFIDELGKFITSDNNYFFRPAIALIYVIFVLLFLWWRSLERHRTWSEETYLANALMLLQDTALHDLDPSEKYRLLQWLRHSGRLGTALLGDVAPAVAERPADLPDVGPIGARLRWTRKWIDRVLRARWTGRVAIAVLLLRSLGAVVGSLAFVLGQGTGEPGEAVDLPLLLAATIAGGLTLVGLVYLLLRSRIRALRWFKRSILAS
;
A
#
# COMPACT_ATOMS: atom_id res chain seq x y z
N MET A 1 -0.23 48.09 3.47
CA MET A 1 0.15 46.83 4.15
C MET A 1 0.11 45.75 3.10
N ASP A 2 1.27 45.47 2.51
CA ASP A 2 1.42 44.48 1.45
C ASP A 2 1.23 43.09 2.06
N ASN A 3 0.01 42.55 1.92
CA ASN A 3 -0.28 41.15 2.21
C ASN A 3 0.42 40.30 1.14
N HIS A 4 1.72 40.09 1.28
CA HIS A 4 2.38 39.00 0.56
C HIS A 4 1.77 37.70 1.07
N PRO A 5 1.05 36.92 0.23
CA PRO A 5 0.56 35.62 0.64
C PRO A 5 1.78 34.79 1.05
N VAL A 6 1.72 34.20 2.25
CA VAL A 6 2.75 33.31 2.78
C VAL A 6 3.02 32.26 1.71
N ARG A 7 4.22 32.29 1.11
CA ARG A 7 4.59 31.33 0.06
C ARG A 7 4.56 29.94 0.69
N PRO A 8 3.68 29.03 0.24
CA PRO A 8 3.63 27.71 0.83
C PRO A 8 4.95 26.98 0.53
N PHE A 9 5.74 26.69 1.55
CA PHE A 9 7.00 25.95 1.42
C PHE A 9 6.77 24.54 0.83
N PHE A 10 5.61 23.95 1.10
CA PHE A 10 5.21 22.65 0.59
C PHE A 10 3.98 22.75 -0.30
N ILE A 11 4.20 22.68 -1.62
CA ILE A 11 3.10 22.54 -2.60
C ILE A 11 2.80 21.06 -2.80
N ARG A 12 1.52 20.68 -2.66
CA ARG A 12 1.10 19.29 -2.77
C ARG A 12 1.11 18.83 -4.22
N ASN A 13 1.70 17.67 -4.49
CA ASN A 13 1.50 16.95 -5.75
C ASN A 13 0.12 16.28 -5.74
N LEU A 14 -0.80 16.76 -6.59
CA LEU A 14 -2.17 16.26 -6.72
C LEU A 14 -2.22 14.82 -7.27
N ARG A 15 -1.13 14.36 -7.89
CA ARG A 15 -0.95 13.00 -8.41
C ARG A 15 -0.17 12.09 -7.48
N ALA A 16 0.25 12.57 -6.30
CA ALA A 16 0.87 11.72 -5.28
C ALA A 16 0.02 10.46 -5.03
N GLY A 17 -1.31 10.63 -5.17
CA GLY A 17 -2.34 9.63 -5.43
C GLY A 17 -1.83 8.28 -5.88
N GLU A 18 -1.62 8.31 -7.17
CA GLU A 18 -1.35 7.17 -8.02
C GLU A 18 0.10 6.71 -7.88
N LEU A 19 1.00 7.56 -7.38
CA LEU A 19 2.40 7.19 -7.16
C LEU A 19 2.53 6.36 -5.88
N LEU A 20 1.91 6.81 -4.79
CA LEU A 20 1.98 6.11 -3.51
C LEU A 20 1.15 4.84 -3.50
N GLU A 21 0.05 4.77 -4.25
CA GLU A 21 -0.64 3.51 -4.53
C GLU A 21 0.27 2.51 -5.27
N ARG A 22 0.95 2.93 -6.36
CA ARG A 22 1.87 2.06 -7.11
C ARG A 22 3.02 1.56 -6.24
N PHE A 23 3.59 2.43 -5.41
CA PHE A 23 4.61 2.08 -4.44
C PHE A 23 4.10 1.01 -3.46
N LEU A 24 2.94 1.23 -2.84
CA LEU A 24 2.38 0.31 -1.85
C LEU A 24 2.05 -1.06 -2.46
N VAL A 25 1.39 -1.07 -3.63
CA VAL A 25 1.00 -2.31 -4.32
C VAL A 25 2.24 -3.11 -4.73
N SER A 26 3.27 -2.44 -5.27
CA SER A 26 4.51 -3.12 -5.66
C SER A 26 5.31 -3.63 -4.47
N ALA A 27 5.32 -2.91 -3.34
CA ALA A 27 5.93 -3.36 -2.09
C ALA A 27 5.26 -4.61 -1.52
N VAL A 28 3.92 -4.60 -1.41
CA VAL A 28 3.17 -5.75 -0.92
C VAL A 28 3.33 -6.94 -1.88
N ALA A 29 3.29 -6.71 -3.19
CA ALA A 29 3.50 -7.77 -4.17
C ALA A 29 4.91 -8.38 -4.07
N ALA A 30 5.96 -7.56 -3.94
CA ALA A 30 7.33 -8.03 -3.78
C ALA A 30 7.51 -8.84 -2.48
N LEU A 31 6.98 -8.34 -1.36
CA LEU A 31 6.99 -9.06 -0.08
C LEU A 31 6.33 -10.45 -0.20
N LEU A 32 5.12 -10.50 -0.78
CA LEU A 32 4.38 -11.75 -0.92
C LEU A 32 5.07 -12.71 -1.90
N ALA A 33 5.65 -12.19 -2.99
CA ALA A 33 6.38 -12.99 -3.97
C ALA A 33 7.63 -13.62 -3.35
N VAL A 34 8.41 -12.86 -2.57
CA VAL A 34 9.57 -13.40 -1.85
C VAL A 34 9.15 -14.47 -0.86
N ARG A 35 8.13 -14.22 -0.05
CA ARG A 35 7.65 -15.20 0.93
C ARG A 35 7.13 -16.48 0.28
N PHE A 36 6.40 -16.34 -0.82
CA PHE A 36 5.94 -17.48 -1.60
C PHE A 36 7.12 -18.29 -2.15
N PHE A 37 8.11 -17.60 -2.73
CA PHE A 37 9.32 -18.24 -3.24
C PHE A 37 10.11 -18.97 -2.13
N LEU A 38 10.33 -18.33 -0.99
CA LEU A 38 11.02 -18.93 0.16
C LEU A 38 10.24 -20.11 0.75
N GLY A 39 8.91 -20.02 0.79
CA GLY A 39 8.04 -21.11 1.23
C GLY A 39 8.11 -22.34 0.32
N LEU A 40 8.21 -22.14 -1.01
CA LEU A 40 8.38 -23.23 -1.97
C LEU A 40 9.78 -23.87 -1.92
N THR A 41 10.80 -23.06 -1.67
CA THR A 41 12.21 -23.49 -1.74
C THR A 41 12.78 -23.95 -0.40
N GLY A 42 12.01 -23.88 0.69
CA GLY A 42 12.43 -24.32 2.01
C GLY A 42 13.45 -23.39 2.67
N PHE A 43 13.38 -22.08 2.40
CA PHE A 43 14.27 -21.04 2.94
C PHE A 43 15.77 -21.26 2.63
N PRO A 44 16.15 -21.35 1.34
CA PRO A 44 17.54 -21.49 0.95
C PRO A 44 18.34 -20.27 1.41
N ARG A 45 19.49 -20.50 2.04
CA ARG A 45 20.44 -19.43 2.36
C ARG A 45 21.15 -19.01 1.08
N LEU A 46 20.96 -17.77 0.65
CA LEU A 46 21.69 -17.20 -0.48
C LEU A 46 23.02 -16.65 0.03
N GLY A 47 24.07 -17.47 -0.11
CA GLY A 47 25.42 -17.14 0.31
C GLY A 47 26.25 -18.36 0.72
N GLY A 48 27.48 -18.46 0.21
CA GLY A 48 28.45 -19.52 0.54
C GLY A 48 29.59 -19.00 1.40
N GLY A 49 30.20 -19.86 2.22
CA GLY A 49 31.43 -19.54 2.96
C GLY A 49 31.26 -18.57 4.15
N GLY A 50 30.07 -18.49 4.76
CA GLY A 50 29.81 -17.61 5.91
C GLY A 50 29.30 -16.21 5.56
N LEU A 51 29.27 -15.84 4.29
CA LEU A 51 28.62 -14.63 3.79
C LEU A 51 27.16 -14.92 3.43
N HIS A 52 26.22 -14.26 4.11
CA HIS A 52 24.80 -14.27 3.74
C HIS A 52 24.44 -12.92 3.11
N ILE A 53 24.16 -12.88 1.81
CA ILE A 53 23.72 -11.64 1.15
C ILE A 53 22.21 -11.49 1.43
N ALA A 54 21.88 -10.60 2.36
CA ALA A 54 20.50 -10.28 2.67
C ALA A 54 19.79 -9.68 1.43
N HIS A 55 18.58 -10.13 1.16
CA HIS A 55 17.70 -9.51 0.17
C HIS A 55 17.39 -8.06 0.54
N MET A 56 17.58 -7.72 1.82
CA MET A 56 17.59 -6.36 2.34
C MET A 56 18.57 -5.44 1.61
N LEU A 57 19.77 -5.92 1.24
CA LEU A 57 20.77 -5.13 0.51
C LEU A 57 20.25 -4.77 -0.89
N TRP A 58 19.67 -5.75 -1.59
CA TRP A 58 19.03 -5.53 -2.88
C TRP A 58 17.82 -4.61 -2.76
N GLY A 59 17.04 -4.75 -1.67
CA GLY A 59 15.93 -3.87 -1.34
C GLY A 59 16.38 -2.41 -1.17
N GLY A 60 17.41 -2.18 -0.37
CA GLY A 60 18.06 -0.88 -0.20
C GLY A 60 18.60 -0.32 -1.51
N GLY A 61 19.29 -1.15 -2.30
CA GLY A 61 19.83 -0.78 -3.61
C GLY A 61 18.75 -0.33 -4.59
N LEU A 62 17.61 -1.03 -4.67
CA LEU A 62 16.48 -0.62 -5.50
C LEU A 62 15.84 0.68 -5.02
N MET A 63 15.74 0.90 -3.71
CA MET A 63 15.26 2.19 -3.17
C MET A 63 16.22 3.33 -3.53
N VAL A 64 17.54 3.13 -3.42
CA VAL A 64 18.54 4.10 -3.87
C VAL A 64 18.43 4.34 -5.37
N ALA A 65 18.31 3.29 -6.18
CA ALA A 65 18.12 3.43 -7.62
C ALA A 65 16.86 4.24 -7.96
N ALA A 66 15.76 4.02 -7.25
CA ALA A 66 14.54 4.82 -7.42
C ALA A 66 14.78 6.30 -7.10
N LEU A 67 15.53 6.60 -6.03
CA LEU A 67 15.91 7.97 -5.69
C LEU A 67 16.81 8.60 -6.76
N LEU A 68 17.83 7.88 -7.23
CA LEU A 68 18.72 8.36 -8.30
C LEU A 68 17.95 8.64 -9.60
N VAL A 69 16.98 7.80 -9.94
CA VAL A 69 16.09 8.01 -11.10
C VAL A 69 15.24 9.27 -10.93
N LEU A 70 14.70 9.51 -9.72
CA LEU A 70 13.92 10.73 -9.43
C LEU A 70 14.77 12.01 -9.42
N LEU A 71 16.05 11.92 -9.03
CA LEU A 71 16.97 13.05 -9.00
C LEU A 71 17.58 13.33 -10.37
N GLY A 72 17.83 12.29 -11.17
CA GLY A 72 18.51 12.40 -12.47
C GLY A 72 17.58 12.73 -13.64
N TYR A 73 16.28 12.41 -13.54
CA TYR A 73 15.35 12.54 -14.66
C TYR A 73 14.07 13.25 -14.28
N LEU A 74 13.53 14.02 -15.23
CA LEU A 74 12.23 14.66 -15.13
C LEU A 74 11.16 13.82 -15.83
N GLY A 75 9.92 14.04 -15.41
CA GLY A 75 8.74 13.53 -16.09
C GLY A 75 7.93 12.51 -15.29
N GLN A 76 6.66 12.36 -15.65
CA GLN A 76 5.76 11.49 -14.91
C GLN A 76 6.05 10.00 -15.11
N ARG A 77 6.47 9.57 -16.30
CA ARG A 77 6.85 8.17 -16.55
C ARG A 77 7.96 7.73 -15.60
N VAL A 78 8.98 8.58 -15.44
CA VAL A 78 10.09 8.40 -14.50
C VAL A 78 9.56 8.25 -13.07
N ARG A 79 8.70 9.17 -12.62
CA ARG A 79 8.11 9.09 -11.26
C ARG A 79 7.29 7.82 -11.05
N ARG A 80 6.52 7.38 -12.05
CA ARG A 80 5.74 6.13 -11.99
C ARG A 80 6.66 4.91 -11.88
N THR A 81 7.72 4.86 -12.69
CA THR A 81 8.70 3.77 -12.65
C THR A 81 9.44 3.77 -11.32
N ALA A 82 9.90 4.93 -10.85
CA ALA A 82 10.57 5.05 -9.56
C ALA A 82 9.67 4.64 -8.39
N ALA A 83 8.37 4.96 -8.43
CA ALA A 83 7.42 4.49 -7.42
C ALA A 83 7.33 2.95 -7.38
N VAL A 84 7.32 2.29 -8.55
CA VAL A 84 7.30 0.83 -8.63
C VAL A 84 8.62 0.23 -8.16
N VAL A 85 9.76 0.73 -8.65
CA VAL A 85 11.10 0.25 -8.29
C VAL A 85 11.36 0.43 -6.79
N GLY A 86 11.04 1.62 -6.26
CA GLY A 86 11.17 1.93 -4.84
C GLY A 86 10.24 1.08 -3.98
N GLY A 87 9.01 0.81 -4.45
CA GLY A 87 8.09 -0.08 -3.74
C GLY A 87 8.59 -1.52 -3.70
N ILE A 88 9.05 -2.07 -4.83
CA ILE A 88 9.71 -3.40 -4.86
C ILE A 88 10.88 -3.41 -3.88
N GLY A 89 11.76 -2.40 -3.93
CA GLY A 89 12.89 -2.28 -3.03
C GLY A 89 12.49 -2.28 -1.56
N PHE A 90 11.48 -1.50 -1.20
CA PHE A 90 10.92 -1.46 0.16
C PHE A 90 10.33 -2.81 0.59
N GLY A 91 9.61 -3.49 -0.30
CA GLY A 91 9.04 -4.82 -0.03
C GLY A 91 10.11 -5.88 0.24
N LEU A 92 11.21 -5.89 -0.53
CA LEU A 92 12.36 -6.76 -0.29
C LEU A 92 13.07 -6.42 1.02
N PHE A 93 13.22 -5.13 1.30
CA PHE A 93 13.88 -4.62 2.49
C PHE A 93 13.14 -5.02 3.77
N ILE A 94 11.82 -4.80 3.78
CA ILE A 94 11.01 -5.03 4.98
C ILE A 94 10.78 -6.53 5.27
N ASP A 95 10.94 -7.43 4.28
CA ASP A 95 10.80 -8.87 4.53
C ASP A 95 11.85 -9.40 5.52
N GLU A 96 13.07 -8.87 5.46
CA GLU A 96 14.15 -9.27 6.36
C GLU A 96 14.11 -8.55 7.72
N LEU A 97 13.12 -7.70 7.99
CA LEU A 97 13.01 -6.95 9.25
C LEU A 97 13.08 -7.86 10.49
N GLY A 98 12.51 -9.06 10.43
CA GLY A 98 12.55 -10.02 11.54
C GLY A 98 13.94 -10.53 11.89
N LYS A 99 14.80 -10.66 10.87
CA LYS A 99 16.20 -11.07 11.02
C LYS A 99 17.05 -10.01 11.72
N PHE A 100 16.66 -8.75 11.74
CA PHE A 100 17.51 -7.68 12.30
C PHE A 100 16.94 -7.05 13.58
N ILE A 101 15.71 -7.37 13.94
CA ILE A 101 15.10 -6.93 15.20
C ILE A 101 15.52 -7.80 16.38
N THR A 102 15.92 -9.04 16.13
CA THR A 102 16.25 -10.01 17.16
C THR A 102 17.75 -10.25 17.24
N SER A 103 18.29 -10.33 18.46
CA SER A 103 19.72 -10.53 18.71
C SER A 103 20.27 -11.84 18.12
N ASP A 104 19.39 -12.81 17.85
CA ASP A 104 19.69 -14.13 17.28
C ASP A 104 19.45 -14.22 15.76
N ASN A 105 19.11 -13.11 15.10
CA ASN A 105 18.77 -13.03 13.69
C ASN A 105 17.66 -14.01 13.23
N ASN A 106 16.59 -14.13 14.03
CA ASN A 106 15.53 -15.09 13.79
C ASN A 106 14.52 -14.62 12.73
N TYR A 107 14.58 -15.22 11.54
CA TYR A 107 13.68 -14.93 10.41
C TYR A 107 12.19 -15.19 10.74
N PHE A 108 11.88 -16.10 11.66
CA PHE A 108 10.51 -16.49 12.02
C PHE A 108 10.00 -15.83 13.29
N PHE A 109 10.66 -14.76 13.76
CA PHE A 109 10.21 -14.02 14.92
C PHE A 109 8.79 -13.49 14.68
N ARG A 110 7.78 -14.13 15.30
CA ARG A 110 6.36 -13.86 15.07
C ARG A 110 5.99 -12.37 15.19
N PRO A 111 6.58 -11.58 16.13
CA PRO A 111 6.33 -10.14 16.20
C PRO A 111 6.79 -9.36 14.96
N ALA A 112 7.78 -9.83 14.20
CA ALA A 112 8.25 -9.15 12.99
C ALA A 112 7.18 -9.13 11.89
N ILE A 113 6.40 -10.21 11.73
CA ILE A 113 5.30 -10.27 10.77
C ILE A 113 4.20 -9.26 11.15
N ALA A 114 3.90 -9.16 12.46
CA ALA A 114 2.94 -8.18 12.96
C ALA A 114 3.43 -6.75 12.71
N LEU A 115 4.72 -6.48 12.94
CA LEU A 115 5.30 -5.16 12.71
C LEU A 115 5.29 -4.76 11.23
N ILE A 116 5.64 -5.67 10.32
CA ILE A 116 5.52 -5.45 8.87
C ILE A 116 4.09 -5.05 8.50
N TYR A 117 3.09 -5.78 9.02
CA TYR A 117 1.68 -5.47 8.77
C TYR A 117 1.28 -4.09 9.33
N VAL A 118 1.69 -3.77 10.56
CA VAL A 118 1.45 -2.45 11.17
C VAL A 118 2.07 -1.35 10.32
N ILE A 119 3.30 -1.49 9.84
CA ILE A 119 3.95 -0.53 8.96
C ILE A 119 3.14 -0.31 7.69
N PHE A 120 2.71 -1.37 7.01
CA PHE A 120 1.88 -1.24 5.81
C PHE A 120 0.52 -0.58 6.08
N VAL A 121 -0.13 -0.91 7.20
CA VAL A 121 -1.40 -0.29 7.59
C VAL A 121 -1.20 1.20 7.90
N LEU A 122 -0.16 1.56 8.66
CA LEU A 122 0.15 2.95 8.98
C LEU A 122 0.49 3.76 7.71
N LEU A 123 1.29 3.20 6.80
CA LEU A 123 1.57 3.82 5.50
C LEU A 123 0.29 4.03 4.68
N PHE A 124 -0.58 3.03 4.63
CA PHE A 124 -1.88 3.14 3.94
C PHE A 124 -2.79 4.20 4.57
N LEU A 125 -2.90 4.24 5.90
CA LEU A 125 -3.72 5.23 6.60
C LEU A 125 -3.17 6.64 6.45
N TRP A 126 -1.86 6.80 6.60
CA TRP A 126 -1.16 8.06 6.36
C TRP A 126 -1.44 8.54 4.94
N TRP A 127 -1.25 7.67 3.94
CA TRP A 127 -1.54 7.96 2.55
C TRP A 127 -2.99 8.41 2.34
N ARG A 128 -3.95 7.64 2.85
CA ARG A 128 -5.38 7.92 2.71
C ARG A 128 -5.80 9.22 3.38
N SER A 129 -5.11 9.62 4.45
CA SER A 129 -5.34 10.91 5.10
C SER A 129 -5.06 12.09 4.16
N LEU A 130 -4.08 11.94 3.26
CA LEU A 130 -3.65 13.01 2.36
C LEU A 130 -4.62 13.24 1.19
N GLU A 131 -5.43 12.23 0.84
CA GLU A 131 -6.41 12.30 -0.27
C GLU A 131 -7.71 13.03 0.11
N ARG A 132 -7.90 13.46 1.36
CA ARG A 132 -9.19 13.97 1.86
C ARG A 132 -9.63 15.33 1.30
N HIS A 133 -8.75 16.08 0.64
CA HIS A 133 -9.06 17.45 0.20
C HIS A 133 -9.68 17.48 -1.20
N ARG A 134 -10.86 18.13 -1.31
CA ARG A 134 -11.59 18.30 -2.57
C ARG A 134 -11.17 19.55 -3.36
N THR A 135 -10.69 20.59 -2.69
CA THR A 135 -10.30 21.86 -3.29
C THR A 135 -8.95 22.32 -2.73
N TRP A 136 -8.06 22.76 -3.61
CA TRP A 136 -6.72 23.25 -3.28
C TRP A 136 -6.59 24.73 -3.63
N SER A 137 -5.50 25.37 -3.22
CA SER A 137 -5.23 26.78 -3.53
C SER A 137 -4.89 26.99 -5.02
N GLU A 138 -5.04 28.21 -5.52
CA GLU A 138 -4.69 28.57 -6.90
C GLU A 138 -3.21 28.27 -7.21
N GLU A 139 -2.30 28.52 -6.28
CA GLU A 139 -0.87 28.22 -6.41
C GLU A 139 -0.62 26.72 -6.55
N THR A 140 -1.38 25.91 -5.81
CA THR A 140 -1.27 24.45 -5.89
C THR A 140 -1.73 23.96 -7.26
N TYR A 141 -2.83 24.48 -7.78
CA TYR A 141 -3.30 24.15 -9.12
C TYR A 141 -2.32 24.60 -10.20
N LEU A 142 -1.76 25.82 -10.08
CA LEU A 142 -0.77 26.34 -11.02
C LEU A 142 0.49 25.47 -11.06
N ALA A 143 1.07 25.17 -9.90
CA ALA A 143 2.27 24.34 -9.82
C ALA A 143 2.06 22.94 -10.44
N ASN A 144 0.91 22.31 -10.16
CA ASN A 144 0.60 21.00 -10.74
C ASN A 144 0.31 21.08 -12.25
N ALA A 145 -0.32 22.16 -12.72
CA ALA A 145 -0.52 22.40 -14.15
C ALA A 145 0.82 22.59 -14.88
N LEU A 146 1.75 23.36 -14.32
CA LEU A 146 3.11 23.54 -14.86
C LEU A 146 3.87 22.21 -14.95
N MET A 147 3.81 21.39 -13.90
CA MET A 147 4.44 20.07 -13.91
C MET A 147 3.85 19.16 -15.00
N LEU A 148 2.55 19.25 -15.27
CA LEU A 148 1.89 18.45 -16.30
C LEU A 148 2.09 19.02 -17.72
N LEU A 149 2.22 20.34 -17.86
CA LEU A 149 2.63 20.99 -19.11
C LEU A 149 4.04 20.57 -19.53
N GLN A 150 4.97 20.46 -18.57
CA GLN A 150 6.29 19.90 -18.81
C GLN A 150 6.22 18.48 -19.39
N ASP A 151 5.35 17.63 -18.84
CA ASP A 151 5.15 16.27 -19.38
C ASP A 151 4.55 16.30 -20.80
N THR A 152 3.64 17.24 -21.08
CA THR A 152 3.00 17.42 -22.40
C THR A 152 4.02 17.75 -23.49
N ALA A 153 5.02 18.57 -23.17
CA ALA A 153 6.11 18.90 -24.09
C ALA A 153 6.93 17.66 -24.51
N LEU A 154 6.91 16.59 -23.71
CA LEU A 154 7.66 15.35 -23.94
C LEU A 154 6.81 14.24 -24.61
N HIS A 155 5.67 14.57 -25.22
CA HIS A 155 4.77 13.65 -25.95
C HIS A 155 4.17 12.52 -25.08
N ASP A 156 3.58 12.89 -23.94
CA ASP A 156 2.84 11.95 -23.06
C ASP A 156 1.54 12.56 -22.53
N LEU A 157 0.68 13.10 -23.41
CA LEU A 157 -0.61 13.67 -22.99
C LEU A 157 -1.77 12.69 -23.21
N ASP A 158 -1.96 11.75 -22.28
CA ASP A 158 -3.14 10.87 -22.28
C ASP A 158 -4.45 11.66 -22.15
N PRO A 159 -5.61 11.19 -22.69
CA PRO A 159 -6.89 11.89 -22.55
C PRO A 159 -7.25 12.25 -21.09
N SER A 160 -6.91 11.40 -20.12
CA SER A 160 -7.18 11.71 -18.71
C SER A 160 -6.28 12.81 -18.15
N GLU A 161 -5.05 12.92 -18.65
CA GLU A 161 -4.08 13.95 -18.29
C GLU A 161 -4.45 15.28 -18.94
N LYS A 162 -4.86 15.28 -20.21
CA LYS A 162 -5.40 16.46 -20.90
C LYS A 162 -6.56 17.08 -20.13
N TYR A 163 -7.52 16.26 -19.70
CA TYR A 163 -8.67 16.72 -18.93
C TYR A 163 -8.23 17.37 -17.60
N ARG A 164 -7.33 16.73 -16.85
CA ARG A 164 -6.81 17.27 -15.59
C ARG A 164 -6.02 18.55 -15.79
N LEU A 165 -5.23 18.63 -16.85
CA LEU A 165 -4.45 19.82 -17.18
C LEU A 165 -5.38 21.02 -17.42
N LEU A 166 -6.39 20.86 -18.27
CA LEU A 166 -7.38 21.91 -18.53
C LEU A 166 -8.15 22.29 -17.27
N GLN A 167 -8.49 21.31 -16.42
CA GLN A 167 -9.13 21.55 -15.14
C GLN A 167 -8.23 22.39 -14.21
N TRP A 168 -6.97 22.01 -14.04
CA TRP A 168 -6.03 22.71 -13.15
C TRP A 168 -5.66 24.09 -13.67
N LEU A 169 -5.50 24.27 -14.98
CA LEU A 169 -5.33 25.60 -15.60
C LEU A 169 -6.54 26.49 -15.26
N ARG A 170 -7.77 25.97 -15.38
CA ARG A 170 -8.97 26.73 -15.03
C ARG A 170 -9.04 27.08 -13.54
N HIS A 171 -8.64 26.16 -12.65
CA HIS A 171 -8.67 26.39 -11.20
C HIS A 171 -7.46 27.20 -10.68
N SER A 172 -6.41 27.37 -11.49
CA SER A 172 -5.29 28.26 -11.17
C SER A 172 -5.63 29.74 -11.29
N GLY A 173 -6.83 30.06 -11.79
CA GLY A 173 -7.42 31.40 -11.72
C GLY A 173 -6.53 32.48 -12.35
N ARG A 174 -6.45 33.62 -11.66
CA ARG A 174 -5.70 34.79 -12.14
C ARG A 174 -4.19 34.54 -12.17
N LEU A 175 -3.68 33.77 -11.22
CA LEU A 175 -2.24 33.44 -11.14
C LEU A 175 -1.79 32.67 -12.38
N GLY A 176 -2.57 31.69 -12.82
CA GLY A 176 -2.26 30.94 -14.03
C GLY A 176 -2.28 31.80 -15.29
N THR A 177 -3.33 32.61 -15.46
CA THR A 177 -3.44 33.52 -16.61
C THR A 177 -2.34 34.58 -16.64
N ALA A 178 -1.90 35.08 -15.49
CA ALA A 178 -0.84 36.08 -15.42
C ALA A 178 0.54 35.50 -15.78
N LEU A 179 0.82 34.24 -15.38
CA LEU A 179 2.13 33.61 -15.61
C LEU A 179 2.23 32.97 -17.00
N LEU A 180 1.16 32.31 -17.45
CA LEU A 180 1.18 31.47 -18.65
C LEU A 180 0.38 32.07 -19.82
N GLY A 181 -0.40 33.13 -19.60
CA GLY A 181 -1.40 33.58 -20.56
C GLY A 181 -2.57 32.61 -20.66
N ASP A 182 -3.36 32.72 -21.73
CA ASP A 182 -4.45 31.78 -22.02
C ASP A 182 -3.94 30.59 -22.86
N VAL A 183 -3.21 29.68 -22.20
CA VAL A 183 -2.72 28.43 -22.83
C VAL A 183 -3.78 27.34 -22.94
N ALA A 184 -4.92 27.49 -22.24
CA ALA A 184 -5.95 26.46 -22.21
C ALA A 184 -6.53 26.15 -23.60
N PRO A 185 -6.80 27.13 -24.49
CA PRO A 185 -7.20 26.89 -25.88
C PRO A 185 -6.15 26.07 -26.65
N ALA A 186 -4.87 26.45 -26.59
CA ALA A 186 -3.80 25.75 -27.31
C ALA A 186 -3.67 24.28 -26.85
N VAL A 187 -3.80 24.03 -25.55
CA VAL A 187 -3.81 22.66 -25.00
C VAL A 187 -5.08 21.90 -25.41
N ALA A 188 -6.22 22.57 -25.50
CA ALA A 188 -7.49 21.95 -25.90
C ALA A 188 -7.49 21.53 -27.38
N GLU A 189 -6.84 22.30 -28.25
CA GLU A 189 -6.71 22.01 -29.68
C GLU A 189 -5.73 20.87 -29.97
N ARG A 190 -4.64 20.74 -29.19
CA ARG A 190 -3.68 19.63 -29.35
C ARG A 190 -4.38 18.28 -29.14
N PRO A 191 -4.34 17.33 -30.09
CA PRO A 191 -4.90 16.00 -29.89
C PRO A 191 -4.23 15.29 -28.71
N ALA A 192 -5.00 14.51 -27.96
CA ALA A 192 -4.43 13.69 -26.89
C ALA A 192 -3.60 12.56 -27.50
N ASP A 193 -2.45 12.28 -26.91
CA ASP A 193 -1.61 11.17 -27.30
C ASP A 193 -2.32 9.88 -26.87
N LEU A 194 -2.86 9.15 -27.84
CA LEU A 194 -3.41 7.83 -27.59
C LEU A 194 -2.24 6.92 -27.21
N PRO A 195 -2.23 6.29 -26.03
CA PRO A 195 -1.13 5.42 -25.65
C PRO A 195 -1.01 4.31 -26.68
N ASP A 196 0.12 4.22 -27.35
CA ASP A 196 0.39 3.13 -28.28
C ASP A 196 0.59 1.86 -27.45
N VAL A 197 -0.38 0.95 -27.54
CA VAL A 197 -0.43 -0.17 -26.62
C VAL A 197 0.10 -1.41 -27.27
N GLY A 198 1.39 -1.66 -27.02
CA GLY A 198 1.97 -2.95 -27.28
C GLY A 198 1.17 -4.09 -26.61
N PRO A 199 1.33 -5.34 -27.09
CA PRO A 199 0.57 -6.50 -26.62
C PRO A 199 0.71 -6.74 -25.11
N ILE A 200 1.87 -6.41 -24.53
CA ILE A 200 2.14 -6.49 -23.09
C ILE A 200 1.28 -5.49 -22.31
N GLY A 201 1.16 -4.25 -22.80
CA GLY A 201 0.32 -3.22 -22.17
C GLY A 201 -1.16 -3.56 -22.25
N ALA A 202 -1.61 -4.21 -23.32
CA ALA A 202 -2.99 -4.70 -23.44
C ALA A 202 -3.28 -5.81 -22.41
N ARG A 203 -2.37 -6.77 -22.27
CA ARG A 203 -2.46 -7.84 -21.24
C ARG A 203 -2.47 -7.25 -19.83
N LEU A 204 -1.59 -6.31 -19.52
CA LEU A 204 -1.51 -5.70 -18.19
C LEU A 204 -2.76 -4.87 -17.85
N ARG A 205 -3.35 -4.19 -18.83
CA ARG A 205 -4.65 -3.51 -18.63
C ARG A 205 -5.79 -4.49 -18.45
N TRP A 206 -5.78 -5.61 -19.17
CA TRP A 206 -6.78 -6.65 -19.01
C TRP A 206 -6.71 -7.29 -17.63
N THR A 207 -5.50 -7.66 -17.17
CA THR A 207 -5.30 -8.18 -15.81
C THR A 207 -5.70 -7.15 -14.76
N ARG A 208 -5.33 -5.87 -14.91
CA ARG A 208 -5.76 -4.82 -13.97
C ARG A 208 -7.27 -4.67 -13.95
N LYS A 209 -7.95 -4.65 -15.10
CA LYS A 209 -9.43 -4.63 -15.17
C LYS A 209 -10.06 -5.86 -14.54
N TRP A 210 -9.43 -7.02 -14.68
CA TRP A 210 -9.90 -8.28 -14.11
C TRP A 210 -9.74 -8.28 -12.58
N ILE A 211 -8.56 -7.90 -12.08
CA ILE A 211 -8.28 -7.72 -10.65
C ILE A 211 -9.25 -6.70 -10.06
N ASP A 212 -9.44 -5.56 -10.70
CA ASP A 212 -10.41 -4.54 -10.30
C ASP A 212 -11.84 -5.08 -10.24
N ARG A 213 -12.25 -5.87 -11.24
CA ARG A 213 -13.58 -6.47 -11.32
C ARG A 213 -13.76 -7.50 -10.21
N VAL A 214 -12.73 -8.29 -9.92
CA VAL A 214 -12.69 -9.23 -8.79
C VAL A 214 -12.75 -8.45 -7.49
N LEU A 215 -11.87 -7.49 -7.23
CA LEU A 215 -11.85 -6.70 -5.98
C LEU A 215 -13.15 -5.91 -5.75
N ARG A 216 -13.77 -5.36 -6.80
CA ARG A 216 -15.07 -4.67 -6.73
C ARG A 216 -16.27 -5.63 -6.69
N ALA A 217 -16.06 -6.92 -6.94
CA ALA A 217 -17.14 -7.90 -6.81
C ALA A 217 -17.57 -7.99 -5.36
N ARG A 218 -18.89 -7.89 -5.13
CA ARG A 218 -19.54 -8.08 -3.82
C ARG A 218 -19.18 -9.39 -3.12
N TRP A 219 -18.65 -10.37 -3.86
CA TRP A 219 -18.24 -11.66 -3.34
C TRP A 219 -16.82 -11.65 -2.77
N THR A 220 -15.93 -10.77 -3.22
CA THR A 220 -14.53 -10.72 -2.75
C THR A 220 -14.44 -10.24 -1.30
N GLY A 221 -15.29 -9.28 -0.91
CA GLY A 221 -15.47 -8.94 0.49
C GLY A 221 -16.00 -10.12 1.31
N ARG A 222 -16.90 -10.94 0.76
CA ARG A 222 -17.42 -12.13 1.44
C ARG A 222 -16.39 -13.24 1.55
N VAL A 223 -15.55 -13.44 0.53
CA VAL A 223 -14.45 -14.41 0.54
C VAL A 223 -13.37 -13.98 1.52
N ALA A 224 -12.98 -12.71 1.55
CA ALA A 224 -12.02 -12.20 2.53
C ALA A 224 -12.55 -12.38 3.96
N ILE A 225 -13.83 -12.10 4.19
CA ILE A 225 -14.48 -12.35 5.47
C ILE A 225 -14.55 -13.87 5.78
N ALA A 226 -14.89 -14.72 4.81
CA ALA A 226 -14.96 -16.17 5.00
C ALA A 226 -13.59 -16.78 5.32
N VAL A 227 -12.53 -16.33 4.63
CA VAL A 227 -11.14 -16.72 4.94
C VAL A 227 -10.75 -16.26 6.33
N LEU A 228 -11.11 -15.03 6.72
CA LEU A 228 -10.85 -14.54 8.08
C LEU A 228 -11.62 -15.36 9.13
N LEU A 229 -12.90 -15.70 8.87
CA LEU A 229 -13.70 -16.58 9.73
C LEU A 229 -13.08 -17.96 9.87
N LEU A 230 -12.70 -18.59 8.76
CA LEU A 230 -12.07 -19.91 8.76
C LEU A 230 -10.75 -19.90 9.51
N ARG A 231 -9.94 -18.86 9.33
CA ARG A 231 -8.67 -18.71 10.05
C ARG A 231 -8.89 -18.46 11.54
N SER A 232 -9.83 -17.61 11.92
CA SER A 232 -10.19 -17.36 13.32
C SER A 232 -10.76 -18.61 13.99
N LEU A 233 -11.62 -19.36 13.30
CA LEU A 233 -12.16 -20.62 13.78
C LEU A 233 -11.06 -21.67 13.94
N GLY A 234 -10.17 -21.80 12.96
CA GLY A 234 -9.02 -22.70 13.04
C GLY A 234 -8.09 -22.36 14.21
N ALA A 235 -7.89 -21.07 14.51
CA ALA A 235 -7.14 -20.64 15.69
C ALA A 235 -7.86 -21.05 16.99
N VAL A 236 -9.18 -20.86 17.09
CA VAL A 236 -9.97 -21.28 18.27
C VAL A 236 -9.95 -22.79 18.45
N VAL A 237 -10.15 -23.56 17.37
CA VAL A 237 -10.09 -25.03 17.41
C VAL A 237 -8.70 -25.52 17.76
N GLY A 238 -7.64 -24.91 17.21
CA GLY A 238 -6.26 -25.22 17.56
C GLY A 238 -5.96 -24.96 19.04
N SER A 239 -6.42 -23.83 19.58
CA SER A 239 -6.30 -23.54 21.02
C SER A 239 -7.08 -24.53 21.88
N LEU A 240 -8.29 -24.92 21.48
CA LEU A 240 -9.11 -25.87 22.22
C LEU A 240 -8.53 -27.30 22.18
N ALA A 241 -8.04 -27.72 21.01
CA ALA A 241 -7.38 -29.01 20.84
C ALA A 241 -6.07 -29.09 21.64
N PHE A 242 -5.32 -27.98 21.73
CA PHE A 242 -4.16 -27.89 22.61
C PHE A 242 -4.55 -28.09 24.09
N VAL A 243 -5.61 -27.42 24.56
CA VAL A 243 -6.10 -27.57 25.95
C VAL A 243 -6.59 -29.00 26.23
N LEU A 244 -7.33 -29.61 25.30
CA LEU A 244 -7.89 -30.95 25.48
C LEU A 244 -6.84 -32.08 25.30
N GLY A 245 -5.80 -31.84 24.50
CA GLY A 245 -4.72 -32.79 24.23
C GLY A 245 -3.66 -32.91 25.34
N GLN A 246 -3.61 -31.94 26.26
CA GLN A 246 -2.68 -31.91 27.41
C GLN A 246 -3.00 -32.95 28.50
N GLY A 247 -3.98 -33.84 28.29
CA GLY A 247 -4.26 -34.98 29.17
C GLY A 247 -3.15 -36.05 29.23
N THR A 248 -1.99 -35.82 28.60
CA THR A 248 -0.87 -36.81 28.51
C THR A 248 0.54 -36.21 28.64
N GLY A 249 0.69 -34.91 28.93
CA GLY A 249 2.00 -34.23 29.01
C GLY A 249 2.58 -34.17 30.44
N GLU A 250 3.91 -34.25 30.55
CA GLU A 250 4.66 -34.27 31.82
C GLU A 250 4.33 -33.09 32.76
N PRO A 251 4.35 -33.30 34.09
CA PRO A 251 3.99 -32.30 35.09
C PRO A 251 5.07 -31.21 35.19
N GLY A 252 4.90 -30.13 34.43
CA GLY A 252 5.80 -28.96 34.49
C GLY A 252 5.40 -27.80 33.59
N GLU A 253 4.63 -28.02 32.53
CA GLU A 253 4.14 -26.95 31.66
C GLU A 253 2.77 -26.46 32.16
N ALA A 254 2.78 -25.58 33.18
CA ALA A 254 1.56 -24.95 33.65
C ALA A 254 0.96 -24.09 32.53
N VAL A 255 -0.12 -24.59 31.93
CA VAL A 255 -0.90 -23.86 30.95
C VAL A 255 -1.44 -22.60 31.61
N ASP A 256 -1.13 -21.43 31.03
CA ASP A 256 -1.61 -20.14 31.51
C ASP A 256 -3.10 -20.00 31.19
N LEU A 257 -3.92 -20.69 31.99
CA LEU A 257 -5.36 -20.85 31.85
C LEU A 257 -6.09 -19.51 31.67
N PRO A 258 -5.70 -18.41 32.36
CA PRO A 258 -6.28 -17.09 32.13
C PRO A 258 -6.02 -16.57 30.70
N LEU A 259 -4.82 -16.78 30.16
CA LEU A 259 -4.45 -16.34 28.80
C LEU A 259 -5.22 -17.12 27.74
N LEU A 260 -5.40 -18.42 27.92
CA LEU A 260 -6.20 -19.26 27.02
C LEU A 260 -7.69 -18.92 27.07
N LEU A 261 -8.23 -18.65 28.25
CA LEU A 261 -9.61 -18.18 28.41
C LEU A 261 -9.79 -16.82 27.74
N ALA A 262 -8.88 -15.87 27.97
CA ALA A 262 -8.89 -14.55 27.33
C ALA A 262 -8.83 -14.67 25.80
N ALA A 263 -7.91 -15.48 25.26
CA ALA A 263 -7.79 -15.72 23.82
C ALA A 263 -9.04 -16.37 23.21
N THR A 264 -9.68 -17.30 23.92
CA THR A 264 -10.90 -17.98 23.47
C THR A 264 -12.10 -17.03 23.45
N ILE A 265 -12.25 -16.23 24.50
CA ILE A 265 -13.30 -15.20 24.60
C ILE A 265 -13.08 -14.12 23.54
N ALA A 266 -11.86 -13.62 23.39
CA ALA A 266 -11.50 -12.65 22.36
C ALA A 266 -11.79 -13.19 20.96
N GLY A 267 -11.39 -14.44 20.67
CA GLY A 267 -11.66 -15.14 19.41
C GLY A 267 -13.16 -15.29 19.09
N GLY A 268 -13.96 -15.65 20.09
CA GLY A 268 -15.42 -15.72 19.96
C GLY A 268 -16.06 -14.36 19.67
N LEU A 269 -15.61 -13.30 20.36
CA LEU A 269 -16.10 -11.93 20.14
C LEU A 269 -15.71 -11.39 18.76
N THR A 270 -14.54 -11.75 18.24
CA THR A 270 -14.13 -11.39 16.85
C THR A 270 -15.00 -12.11 15.83
N LEU A 271 -15.30 -13.39 16.03
CA LEU A 271 -16.24 -14.17 15.21
C LEU A 271 -17.63 -13.51 15.15
N VAL A 272 -18.17 -13.09 16.30
CA VAL A 272 -19.46 -12.37 16.38
C VAL A 272 -19.40 -11.03 15.64
N GLY A 273 -18.33 -10.25 15.82
CA GLY A 273 -18.13 -9.01 15.08
C GLY A 273 -18.08 -9.21 13.56
N LEU A 274 -17.47 -10.31 13.13
CA LEU A 274 -17.33 -10.68 11.73
C LEU A 274 -18.65 -11.17 11.11
N VAL A 275 -19.50 -11.87 11.87
CA VAL A 275 -20.88 -12.20 11.48
C VAL A 275 -21.74 -10.93 11.32
N TYR A 276 -21.67 -9.98 12.25
CA TYR A 276 -22.41 -8.72 12.11
C TYR A 276 -21.90 -7.85 10.94
N LEU A 277 -20.63 -7.99 10.56
CA LEU A 277 -20.08 -7.37 9.36
C LEU A 277 -20.67 -7.98 8.08
N LEU A 278 -20.88 -9.30 8.04
CA LEU A 278 -21.59 -9.99 6.95
C LEU A 278 -23.07 -9.57 6.84
N LEU A 279 -23.72 -9.35 7.98
CA LEU A 279 -25.09 -8.84 8.07
C LEU A 279 -25.21 -7.33 7.77
N ARG A 280 -24.17 -6.71 7.20
CA ARG A 280 -24.07 -5.28 6.85
C ARG A 280 -24.27 -4.29 8.00
N SER A 281 -24.21 -4.74 9.26
CA SER A 281 -24.35 -3.88 10.43
C SER A 281 -22.98 -3.39 10.93
N ARG A 282 -22.39 -2.41 10.23
CA ARG A 282 -21.04 -1.88 10.51
C ARG A 282 -20.85 -1.42 11.95
N ILE A 283 -21.86 -0.76 12.52
CA ILE A 283 -21.82 -0.23 13.90
C ILE A 283 -21.83 -1.37 14.94
N ARG A 284 -22.57 -2.46 14.68
CA ARG A 284 -22.59 -3.62 15.59
C ARG A 284 -21.28 -4.42 15.48
N ALA A 285 -20.77 -4.61 14.27
CA ALA A 285 -19.46 -5.24 14.05
C ALA A 285 -18.34 -4.52 14.80
N LEU A 286 -18.25 -3.19 14.67
CA LEU A 286 -17.25 -2.37 15.36
C LEU A 286 -17.36 -2.47 16.90
N ARG A 287 -18.57 -2.55 17.45
CA ARG A 287 -18.78 -2.73 18.90
C ARG A 287 -18.28 -4.09 19.39
N TRP A 288 -18.48 -5.16 18.64
CA TRP A 288 -17.99 -6.48 19.00
C TRP A 288 -16.48 -6.62 18.81
N PHE A 289 -15.89 -5.99 17.79
CA PHE A 289 -14.43 -5.88 17.68
C PHE A 289 -13.82 -5.12 18.85
N LYS A 290 -14.43 -4.00 19.28
CA LYS A 290 -13.99 -3.28 20.49
C LYS A 290 -14.04 -4.17 21.73
N ARG A 291 -15.10 -4.97 21.90
CA ARG A 291 -15.23 -5.92 23.03
C ARG A 291 -14.19 -7.04 22.97
N SER A 292 -13.85 -7.53 21.78
CA SER A 292 -12.81 -8.54 21.57
C SER A 292 -11.44 -8.04 22.02
N ILE A 293 -11.09 -6.78 21.70
CA ILE A 293 -9.81 -6.16 22.10
C ILE A 293 -9.75 -5.93 23.62
N LEU A 294 -10.88 -5.64 24.26
CA LEU A 294 -10.93 -5.47 25.71
C LEU A 294 -10.84 -6.80 26.48
N ALA A 295 -11.07 -7.93 25.81
CA ALA A 295 -11.06 -9.26 26.40
C ALA A 295 -9.77 -10.04 26.11
N SER A 296 -8.91 -9.53 25.22
CA SER A 296 -7.57 -10.07 24.90
C SER A 296 -6.51 -9.38 25.74
#